data_AF-A0A0A2U126-F1
#
_entry.id   AF-A0A0A2U126-F1
#
_cell.length_a   1.000
_cell.length_b   1.000
_cell.length_c   1.000
_cell.angle_alpha   90.00
_cell.angle_beta   90.00
_cell.angle_gamma   90.00
#
_symmetry.space_group_name_H-M   'P 1'
#
loop_
_entity.id
_entity.type
_entity.pdbx_description
1 polymer ?
#
loop_
_entity_poly.entity_id
_entity_poly.type
_entity_poly.pdbx_seq_one_letter_code
_entity_poly.pdbx_strand_id
1 'polypeptide(L)'
;MTLQYDQFIESLSNLHDITAREDAEMLQVVKKTVVELRKVGTITRKSLAVFIQDNPQAVPIIATSAGLGQEQLKNQLRRLMGTTGWVTLARNNSTQLIEVLDQEFDLVNHLTKDINKTWALEDVLLERHLWSHRPGAQSVGQGRKVENEVEEIAKKLDLPYTMRTQFEGRSGETAPCDLAIPNGSDALIVVAMKGFNSTGSKLSDAVKEIEKMARVKYAKQFVFVVIDGIGWLSRQADLKRIFELWQKREIDGLYSLKYLDQFSIDLRDAAVRLSLLSVE
;
A
#
# COMPACT_ATOMS: atom_id res chain seq x y z
N MET A 1 -26.59 11.71 15.56
CA MET A 1 -25.80 12.78 14.92
C MET A 1 -26.35 13.04 13.52
N THR A 2 -26.64 14.29 13.16
CA THR A 2 -27.03 14.64 11.77
C THR A 2 -25.80 15.21 11.08
N LEU A 3 -25.00 14.33 10.47
CA LEU A 3 -23.79 14.72 9.73
C LEU A 3 -24.17 14.94 8.26
N GLN A 4 -23.74 16.06 7.68
CA GLN A 4 -23.87 16.30 6.23
C GLN A 4 -22.65 15.74 5.48
N TYR A 5 -22.82 15.43 4.19
CA TYR A 5 -21.76 14.82 3.38
C TYR A 5 -20.49 15.70 3.32
N ASP A 6 -20.67 17.01 3.14
CA ASP A 6 -19.54 17.95 3.06
C ASP A 6 -18.75 17.99 4.38
N GLN A 7 -19.46 17.95 5.51
CA GLN A 7 -18.83 17.87 6.85
C GLN A 7 -18.07 16.56 7.08
N PHE A 8 -18.49 15.47 6.43
CA PHE A 8 -17.77 14.19 6.45
C PHE A 8 -16.55 14.21 5.54
N ILE A 9 -16.61 14.88 4.39
CA ILE A 9 -15.43 15.11 3.55
C ILE A 9 -14.37 15.93 4.30
N GLU A 10 -14.80 17.00 4.97
CA GLU A 10 -13.90 17.87 5.74
C GLU A 10 -13.27 17.18 6.96
N SER A 11 -13.80 16.03 7.39
CA SER A 11 -13.27 15.26 8.52
C SER A 11 -12.19 14.25 8.12
N LEU A 12 -11.88 14.11 6.83
CA LEU A 12 -10.83 13.23 6.33
C LEU A 12 -9.45 13.83 6.60
N SER A 13 -8.56 13.05 7.18
CA SER A 13 -7.20 13.46 7.52
C SER A 13 -6.21 13.14 6.39
N ASN A 14 -5.07 13.82 6.40
CA ASN A 14 -3.90 13.35 5.67
C ASN A 14 -3.23 12.27 6.54
N LEU A 15 -3.26 11.01 6.11
CA LEU A 15 -2.74 9.90 6.90
C LEU A 15 -1.20 9.92 7.04
N HIS A 16 -0.52 10.89 6.41
CA HIS A 16 0.92 11.07 6.44
C HIS A 16 1.36 12.54 6.63
N ASP A 17 2.51 12.70 7.28
CA ASP A 17 3.43 13.82 7.04
C ASP A 17 4.20 13.55 5.74
N ILE A 18 4.33 14.55 4.87
CA ILE A 18 5.15 14.45 3.65
C ILE A 18 6.63 14.47 4.09
N THR A 19 7.17 13.32 4.46
CA THR A 19 8.59 13.20 4.80
C THR A 19 9.42 12.91 3.55
N ALA A 20 10.53 13.63 3.39
CA ALA A 20 11.51 13.32 2.37
C ALA A 20 12.01 11.89 2.57
N ARG A 21 12.09 11.10 1.48
CA ARG A 21 12.63 9.74 1.54
C ARG A 21 14.12 9.81 1.84
N GLU A 22 14.48 9.55 3.09
CA GLU A 22 15.87 9.37 3.51
C GLU A 22 16.12 7.89 3.81
N ASP A 23 17.00 7.26 3.04
CA ASP A 23 17.46 5.90 3.25
C ASP A 23 19.00 5.92 3.30
N ALA A 24 19.52 6.12 4.51
CA ALA A 24 20.95 6.27 4.74
C ALA A 24 21.72 5.00 4.38
N GLU A 25 21.14 3.83 4.61
CA GLU A 25 21.73 2.54 4.28
C GLU A 25 21.83 2.38 2.75
N MET A 26 20.74 2.60 2.02
CA MET A 26 20.75 2.53 0.57
C MET A 26 21.70 3.56 -0.06
N LEU A 27 21.78 4.77 0.51
CA LEU A 27 22.74 5.78 0.06
C LEU A 27 24.19 5.28 0.20
N GLN A 28 24.52 4.59 1.29
CA GLN A 28 25.85 3.99 1.46
C GLN A 28 26.10 2.88 0.43
N VAL A 29 25.11 2.03 0.16
CA VAL A 29 25.21 0.98 -0.87
C VAL A 29 25.46 1.60 -2.24
N VAL A 30 24.67 2.60 -2.66
CA VAL A 30 24.84 3.29 -3.95
C VAL A 30 26.21 3.94 -4.03
N LYS A 31 26.65 4.65 -2.99
CA LYS A 31 28.00 5.26 -2.94
C LYS A 31 29.09 4.22 -3.15
N LYS A 32 29.02 3.09 -2.45
CA LYS A 32 29.99 1.99 -2.60
C LYS A 32 29.98 1.43 -4.02
N THR A 33 28.80 1.14 -4.57
CA THR A 33 28.64 0.65 -5.95
C THR A 33 29.26 1.59 -6.97
N VAL A 34 29.02 2.89 -6.87
CA VAL A 34 29.58 3.89 -7.79
C VAL A 34 31.10 4.00 -7.65
N VAL A 35 31.64 3.94 -6.43
CA VAL A 35 33.09 3.93 -6.20
C VAL A 35 33.76 2.73 -6.87
N GLU A 36 33.24 1.53 -6.67
CA GLU A 36 33.79 0.32 -7.30
C GLU A 36 33.60 0.35 -8.83
N LEU A 37 32.45 0.82 -9.32
CA LEU A 37 32.20 0.96 -10.76
C LEU A 37 33.19 1.93 -11.42
N ARG A 38 33.55 3.03 -10.76
CA ARG A 38 34.55 3.98 -11.28
C ARG A 38 35.95 3.37 -11.38
N LYS A 39 36.30 2.40 -10.53
CA LYS A 39 37.60 1.70 -10.61
C LYS A 39 37.70 0.79 -11.84
N VAL A 40 36.58 0.39 -12.42
CA VAL A 40 36.53 -0.40 -13.66
C VAL A 40 37.13 0.38 -14.84
N GLY A 41 37.06 1.72 -14.80
CA GLY A 41 37.54 2.58 -15.89
C GLY A 41 36.60 2.53 -17.09
N THR A 42 37.08 1.98 -18.22
CA THR A 42 36.29 1.92 -19.46
C THR A 42 35.15 0.92 -19.35
N ILE A 43 33.92 1.42 -19.37
CA ILE A 43 32.70 0.62 -19.29
C ILE A 43 32.43 -0.09 -20.62
N THR A 44 32.55 -1.41 -20.59
CA THR A 44 32.28 -2.36 -21.68
C THR A 44 31.51 -3.57 -21.14
N ARG A 45 30.85 -4.35 -22.01
CA ARG A 45 30.19 -5.62 -21.61
C ARG A 45 31.11 -6.52 -20.79
N LYS A 46 32.35 -6.70 -21.25
CA LYS A 46 33.36 -7.53 -20.56
C LYS A 46 33.69 -7.00 -19.18
N SER A 47 33.96 -5.69 -19.08
CA SER A 47 34.33 -5.06 -17.80
C SER A 47 33.16 -5.06 -16.80
N LEU A 48 31.92 -4.87 -17.27
CA LEU A 48 30.73 -4.92 -16.44
C LEU A 48 30.43 -6.34 -15.96
N ALA A 49 30.67 -7.36 -16.80
CA ALA A 49 30.49 -8.76 -16.42
C ALA A 49 31.41 -9.12 -15.24
N VAL A 50 32.69 -8.73 -15.30
CA VAL A 50 33.63 -8.90 -14.18
C VAL A 50 33.13 -8.13 -12.95
N PHE A 51 32.76 -6.87 -13.13
CA PHE A 51 32.28 -6.02 -12.04
C PHE A 51 31.08 -6.61 -11.30
N ILE A 52 30.04 -7.09 -12.00
CA ILE A 52 28.85 -7.64 -11.36
C ILE A 52 29.11 -9.02 -10.75
N GLN A 53 30.09 -9.78 -11.27
CA GLN A 53 30.47 -11.06 -10.68
C GLN A 53 31.05 -10.86 -9.28
N ASP A 54 31.90 -9.83 -9.12
CA ASP A 54 32.48 -9.45 -7.83
C ASP A 54 31.50 -8.66 -6.96
N ASN A 55 30.54 -7.95 -7.58
CA ASN A 55 29.54 -7.13 -6.90
C ASN A 55 28.09 -7.49 -7.31
N PRO A 56 27.57 -8.70 -6.99
CA PRO A 56 26.26 -9.15 -7.48
C PRO A 56 25.09 -8.27 -7.06
N GLN A 57 25.21 -7.57 -5.92
CA GLN A 57 24.17 -6.66 -5.41
C GLN A 57 24.12 -5.32 -6.17
N ALA A 58 25.11 -5.03 -7.01
CA ALA A 58 25.13 -3.82 -7.82
C ALA A 58 24.17 -3.90 -9.02
N VAL A 59 23.76 -5.10 -9.46
CA VAL A 59 22.91 -5.30 -10.64
C VAL A 59 21.64 -4.45 -10.63
N PRO A 60 20.79 -4.45 -9.57
CA PRO A 60 19.61 -3.60 -9.53
C PRO A 60 19.93 -2.11 -9.57
N ILE A 61 21.09 -1.68 -9.07
CA ILE A 61 21.50 -0.27 -9.05
C ILE A 61 21.91 0.17 -10.45
N ILE A 62 22.80 -0.56 -11.11
CA ILE A 62 23.26 -0.19 -12.46
C ILE A 62 22.13 -0.29 -13.50
N ALA A 63 21.17 -1.20 -13.30
CA ALA A 63 20.00 -1.32 -14.16
C ALA A 63 19.11 -0.06 -14.14
N THR A 64 19.19 0.77 -13.09
CA THR A 64 18.44 2.04 -13.03
C THR A 64 18.87 3.03 -14.11
N SER A 65 20.14 3.02 -14.55
CA SER A 65 20.62 3.82 -15.69
C SER A 65 19.93 3.45 -16.99
N ALA A 66 19.51 2.19 -17.14
CA ALA A 66 18.68 1.74 -18.26
C ALA A 66 17.17 1.95 -18.01
N GLY A 67 16.80 2.72 -16.98
CA GLY A 67 15.42 3.03 -16.63
C GLY A 67 14.64 1.89 -15.96
N LEU A 68 15.32 0.78 -15.61
CA LEU A 68 14.68 -0.38 -14.98
C LEU A 68 14.60 -0.23 -13.46
N GLY A 69 13.38 -0.14 -12.93
CA GLY A 69 13.16 -0.35 -11.50
C GLY A 69 13.34 -1.81 -11.12
N GLN A 70 13.50 -2.11 -9.82
CA GLN A 70 13.80 -3.47 -9.34
C GLN A 70 12.75 -4.52 -9.77
N GLU A 71 11.46 -4.20 -9.70
CA GLU A 71 10.39 -5.11 -10.13
C GLU A 71 10.38 -5.31 -11.66
N GLN A 72 10.67 -4.24 -12.43
CA GLN A 72 10.82 -4.36 -13.88
C GLN A 72 12.01 -5.26 -14.21
N LEU A 73 13.16 -5.06 -13.55
CA LEU A 73 14.32 -5.94 -13.69
C LEU A 73 13.96 -7.40 -13.40
N LYS A 74 13.29 -7.70 -12.27
CA LYS A 74 12.83 -9.07 -11.96
C LYS A 74 11.99 -9.67 -13.08
N ASN A 75 11.02 -8.92 -13.59
CA ASN A 75 10.14 -9.38 -14.66
C ASN A 75 10.91 -9.63 -15.96
N GLN A 76 11.84 -8.75 -16.31
CA GLN A 76 12.70 -8.91 -17.49
C GLN A 76 13.62 -10.13 -17.36
N LEU A 77 14.26 -10.32 -16.20
CA LEU A 77 15.09 -11.50 -15.94
C LEU A 77 14.26 -12.79 -16.00
N ARG A 78 13.03 -12.80 -15.45
CA ARG A 78 12.15 -13.97 -15.55
C ARG A 78 11.83 -14.30 -17.01
N ARG A 79 11.53 -13.28 -17.81
CA ARG A 79 11.18 -13.43 -19.24
C ARG A 79 12.37 -13.90 -20.08
N LEU A 80 13.53 -13.30 -19.90
CA LEU A 80 14.68 -13.46 -20.80
C LEU A 80 15.68 -14.54 -20.32
N MET A 81 15.75 -14.77 -19.01
CA MET A 81 16.73 -15.66 -18.37
C MET A 81 16.08 -16.78 -17.55
N GLY A 82 14.74 -16.85 -17.51
CA GLY A 82 14.00 -17.90 -16.80
C GLY A 82 14.06 -17.81 -15.26
N THR A 83 14.64 -16.75 -14.69
CA THR A 83 14.79 -16.59 -13.23
C THR A 83 14.70 -15.13 -12.81
N THR A 84 14.37 -14.88 -11.54
CA THR A 84 14.40 -13.52 -10.96
C THR A 84 15.68 -13.24 -10.15
N GLY A 85 16.52 -14.25 -9.94
CA GLY A 85 17.69 -14.18 -9.06
C GLY A 85 18.91 -13.57 -9.74
N TRP A 86 19.04 -12.24 -9.72
CA TRP A 86 20.21 -11.54 -10.28
C TRP A 86 21.52 -11.89 -9.60
N VAL A 87 21.53 -12.17 -8.28
CA VAL A 87 22.77 -12.52 -7.56
C VAL A 87 23.39 -13.80 -8.11
N THR A 88 22.57 -14.83 -8.31
CA THR A 88 23.02 -16.12 -8.87
C THR A 88 23.46 -15.95 -10.32
N LEU A 89 22.70 -15.20 -11.12
CA LEU A 89 23.07 -14.90 -12.50
C LEU A 89 24.39 -14.13 -12.60
N ALA A 90 24.61 -13.13 -11.74
CA ALA A 90 25.84 -12.36 -11.74
C ALA A 90 27.06 -13.20 -11.33
N ARG A 91 26.92 -14.13 -10.38
CA ARG A 91 28.05 -14.99 -9.97
C ARG A 91 28.42 -16.05 -11.01
N ASN A 92 27.41 -16.67 -11.61
CA ASN A 92 27.61 -17.87 -12.43
C ASN A 92 27.58 -17.58 -13.93
N ASN A 93 26.81 -16.59 -14.37
CA ASN A 93 26.52 -16.27 -15.78
C ASN A 93 26.63 -14.76 -16.06
N SER A 94 27.59 -14.05 -15.45
CA SER A 94 27.74 -12.59 -15.54
C SER A 94 27.79 -12.06 -16.97
N THR A 95 28.56 -12.73 -17.84
CA THR A 95 28.70 -12.34 -19.26
C THR A 95 27.36 -12.35 -19.98
N GLN A 96 26.59 -13.43 -19.83
CA GLN A 96 25.27 -13.55 -20.46
C GLN A 96 24.27 -12.56 -19.87
N LEU A 97 24.31 -12.33 -18.55
CA LEU A 97 23.45 -11.34 -17.89
C LEU A 97 23.70 -9.93 -18.44
N ILE A 98 24.97 -9.50 -18.55
CA ILE A 98 25.29 -8.18 -19.12
C ILE A 98 24.98 -8.12 -20.61
N GLU A 99 25.21 -9.19 -21.36
CA GLU A 99 24.85 -9.25 -22.77
C GLU A 99 23.36 -9.00 -22.98
N VAL A 100 22.49 -9.69 -22.23
CA VAL A 100 21.04 -9.51 -22.30
C VAL A 100 20.64 -8.09 -21.87
N LEU A 101 21.18 -7.60 -20.76
CA LEU A 101 20.84 -6.25 -20.29
C LEU A 101 21.28 -5.15 -21.27
N ASP A 102 22.41 -5.34 -21.93
CA ASP A 102 22.91 -4.39 -22.92
C ASP A 102 22.18 -4.48 -24.26
N GLN A 103 21.88 -5.69 -24.75
CA GLN A 103 21.14 -5.86 -26.02
C GLN A 103 19.70 -5.34 -25.92
N GLU A 104 19.02 -5.58 -24.80
CA GLU A 104 17.61 -5.24 -24.65
C GLU A 104 17.39 -3.80 -24.14
N PHE A 105 18.34 -3.25 -23.38
CA PHE A 105 18.17 -1.96 -22.69
C PHE A 105 19.33 -0.99 -22.84
N ASP A 106 20.30 -1.30 -23.71
CA ASP A 106 21.43 -0.41 -24.04
C ASP A 106 22.23 0.02 -22.79
N LEU A 107 22.37 -0.89 -21.82
CA LEU A 107 22.90 -0.64 -20.48
C LEU A 107 24.30 0.01 -20.49
N VAL A 108 25.21 -0.48 -21.33
CA VAL A 108 26.60 0.01 -21.40
C VAL A 108 26.62 1.47 -21.83
N ASN A 109 25.84 1.82 -22.84
CA ASN A 109 25.77 3.18 -23.35
C ASN A 109 25.15 4.13 -22.32
N HIS A 110 24.06 3.72 -21.64
CA HIS A 110 23.46 4.51 -20.57
C HIS A 110 24.43 4.75 -19.41
N LEU A 111 25.06 3.69 -18.87
CA LEU A 111 26.05 3.83 -17.79
C LEU A 111 27.24 4.70 -18.18
N THR A 112 27.74 4.56 -19.41
CA THR A 112 28.87 5.36 -19.91
C THR A 112 28.50 6.84 -20.02
N LYS A 113 27.25 7.16 -20.40
CA LYS A 113 26.76 8.54 -20.40
C LYS A 113 26.61 9.06 -18.98
N ASP A 114 25.94 8.31 -18.11
CA ASP A 114 25.62 8.74 -16.74
C ASP A 114 26.85 8.98 -15.87
N ILE A 115 27.87 8.11 -15.99
CA ILE A 115 29.08 8.20 -15.16
C ILE A 115 29.92 9.44 -15.48
N ASN A 116 29.86 9.92 -16.73
CA ASN A 116 30.59 11.06 -17.23
C ASN A 116 29.75 12.35 -17.26
N LYS A 117 28.45 12.25 -16.96
CA LYS A 117 27.55 13.39 -16.95
C LYS A 117 27.80 14.27 -15.73
N THR A 118 27.80 15.59 -15.94
CA THR A 118 27.69 16.57 -14.86
C THR A 118 26.20 16.75 -14.56
N TRP A 119 25.78 16.40 -13.35
CA TRP A 119 24.38 16.45 -12.93
C TRP A 119 24.03 17.83 -12.38
N ALA A 120 22.96 18.42 -12.90
CA ALA A 120 22.39 19.67 -12.40
C ALA A 120 21.07 19.42 -11.65
N LEU A 121 20.53 20.45 -10.98
CA LEU A 121 19.31 20.31 -10.19
C LEU A 121 18.12 19.92 -11.07
N GLU A 122 18.03 20.47 -12.28
CA GLU A 122 17.02 20.15 -13.28
C GLU A 122 16.98 18.66 -13.65
N ASP A 123 18.14 17.99 -13.73
CA ASP A 123 18.22 16.55 -13.98
C ASP A 123 17.63 15.76 -12.80
N VAL A 124 17.97 16.16 -11.56
CA VAL A 124 17.47 15.52 -10.35
C VAL A 124 15.96 15.69 -10.21
N LEU A 125 15.44 16.87 -10.55
CA LEU A 125 14.00 17.14 -10.53
C LEU A 125 13.26 16.38 -11.63
N LEU A 126 13.82 16.31 -12.84
CA LEU A 126 13.27 15.51 -13.94
C LEU A 126 13.18 14.03 -13.56
N GLU A 127 14.25 13.44 -13.03
CA GLU A 127 14.24 12.05 -12.56
C GLU A 127 13.16 11.85 -11.49
N ARG A 128 13.13 12.67 -10.44
CA ARG A 128 12.09 12.58 -9.39
C ARG A 128 10.68 12.67 -9.96
N HIS A 129 10.46 13.56 -10.93
CA HIS A 129 9.18 13.70 -11.61
C HIS A 129 8.80 12.42 -12.37
N LEU A 130 9.70 11.88 -13.21
CA LEU A 130 9.48 10.65 -13.97
C LEU A 130 9.20 9.44 -13.05
N TRP A 131 9.92 9.32 -11.94
CA TRP A 131 9.72 8.24 -10.96
C TRP A 131 8.41 8.40 -10.17
N SER A 132 7.97 9.62 -9.90
CA SER A 132 6.69 9.89 -9.20
C SER A 132 5.47 9.50 -10.03
N HIS A 133 5.58 9.53 -11.37
CA HIS A 133 4.49 9.21 -12.29
C HIS A 133 4.35 7.71 -12.59
N ARG A 134 5.25 6.86 -12.09
CA ARG A 134 5.16 5.40 -12.25
C ARG A 134 4.22 4.81 -11.19
N PRO A 135 3.07 4.19 -11.56
CA PRO A 135 2.13 3.62 -10.61
C PRO A 135 2.75 2.41 -9.91
N GLY A 136 2.77 2.37 -8.56
CA GLY A 136 2.98 1.11 -7.84
C GLY A 136 3.61 1.15 -6.46
N ALA A 137 4.28 2.23 -6.05
CA ALA A 137 5.14 2.17 -4.85
C ALA A 137 4.47 2.58 -3.52
N GLN A 138 3.20 3.04 -3.51
CA GLN A 138 2.69 3.75 -2.33
C GLN A 138 1.76 2.94 -1.40
N SER A 139 1.23 1.77 -1.77
CA SER A 139 0.02 1.23 -1.12
C SER A 139 0.18 0.40 0.17
N VAL A 140 1.38 0.10 0.67
CA VAL A 140 1.52 -0.94 1.74
C VAL A 140 1.45 -0.37 3.17
N GLY A 141 1.81 0.90 3.38
CA GLY A 141 1.77 1.54 4.72
C GLY A 141 0.43 2.22 5.07
N GLN A 142 -0.49 2.35 4.11
CA GLN A 142 -1.64 3.28 4.19
C GLN A 142 -2.83 2.74 4.99
N GLY A 143 -3.11 1.43 4.93
CA GLY A 143 -4.26 0.80 5.62
C GLY A 143 -4.04 0.59 7.13
N ARG A 144 -2.77 0.52 7.57
CA ARG A 144 -2.43 0.13 8.95
C ARG A 144 -2.83 1.17 10.00
N LYS A 145 -2.89 2.46 9.68
CA LYS A 145 -3.22 3.51 10.67
C LYS A 145 -4.70 3.41 11.11
N VAL A 146 -5.62 3.27 10.16
CA VAL A 146 -7.06 3.14 10.50
C VAL A 146 -7.34 1.82 11.21
N GLU A 147 -6.75 0.72 10.75
CA GLU A 147 -6.90 -0.59 11.40
C GLU A 147 -6.45 -0.56 12.86
N ASN A 148 -5.27 0.00 13.14
CA ASN A 148 -4.72 0.06 14.49
C ASN A 148 -5.61 0.88 15.45
N GLU A 149 -6.07 2.07 15.04
CA GLU A 149 -6.87 2.93 15.93
C GLU A 149 -8.21 2.30 16.31
N VAL A 150 -8.87 1.64 15.35
CA VAL A 150 -10.13 0.92 15.59
C VAL A 150 -9.90 -0.32 16.45
N GLU A 151 -8.82 -1.07 16.20
CA GLU A 151 -8.47 -2.24 17.01
C GLU A 151 -8.18 -1.85 18.48
N GLU A 152 -7.46 -0.76 18.71
CA GLU A 152 -7.18 -0.26 20.06
C GLU A 152 -8.45 0.14 20.81
N ILE A 153 -9.48 0.65 20.13
CA ILE A 153 -10.79 0.92 20.75
C ILE A 153 -11.47 -0.38 21.16
N ALA A 154 -11.50 -1.39 20.29
CA ALA A 154 -12.08 -2.69 20.62
C ALA A 154 -11.37 -3.35 21.84
N LYS A 155 -10.04 -3.25 21.89
CA LYS A 155 -9.25 -3.71 23.05
C LYS A 155 -9.57 -2.94 24.33
N LYS A 156 -9.68 -1.61 24.27
CA LYS A 156 -10.01 -0.78 25.44
C LYS A 156 -11.39 -1.08 26.01
N LEU A 157 -12.32 -1.52 25.16
CA LEU A 157 -13.65 -1.96 25.56
C LEU A 157 -13.70 -3.42 26.04
N ASP A 158 -12.56 -4.13 26.06
CA ASP A 158 -12.45 -5.55 26.43
C ASP A 158 -13.40 -6.47 25.64
N LEU A 159 -13.62 -6.15 24.37
CA LEU A 159 -14.48 -6.93 23.49
C LEU A 159 -13.70 -8.11 22.88
N PRO A 160 -14.27 -9.32 22.82
CA PRO A 160 -13.71 -10.38 21.99
C PRO A 160 -13.80 -9.98 20.52
N TYR A 161 -12.74 -10.14 19.73
CA TYR A 161 -12.78 -9.82 18.30
C TYR A 161 -11.85 -10.71 17.47
N THR A 162 -12.09 -10.72 16.16
CA THR A 162 -11.21 -11.33 15.15
C THR A 162 -10.96 -10.32 14.04
N MET A 163 -9.67 -10.07 13.73
CA MET A 163 -9.26 -9.21 12.62
C MET A 163 -9.26 -9.95 11.29
N ARG A 164 -9.54 -9.22 10.20
CA ARG A 164 -9.42 -9.66 8.80
C ARG A 164 -10.07 -11.02 8.54
N THR A 165 -11.39 -11.08 8.69
CA THR A 165 -12.18 -12.31 8.59
C THR A 165 -13.34 -12.15 7.61
N GLN A 166 -14.15 -13.19 7.47
CA GLN A 166 -15.48 -13.11 6.90
C GLN A 166 -16.51 -13.30 8.00
N PHE A 167 -17.66 -12.66 7.84
CA PHE A 167 -18.81 -12.92 8.68
C PHE A 167 -19.96 -13.52 7.90
N GLU A 168 -20.74 -14.35 8.58
CA GLU A 168 -21.96 -14.92 8.05
C GLU A 168 -23.14 -13.99 8.36
N GLY A 169 -23.96 -13.76 7.33
CA GLY A 169 -25.20 -13.02 7.44
C GLY A 169 -26.37 -13.83 6.88
N ARG A 170 -27.42 -13.14 6.43
CA ARG A 170 -28.68 -13.75 6.01
C ARG A 170 -28.49 -14.81 4.91
N SER A 171 -29.33 -15.84 4.96
CA SER A 171 -29.36 -16.91 3.95
C SER A 171 -28.03 -17.67 3.78
N GLY A 172 -27.16 -17.65 4.78
CA GLY A 172 -25.84 -18.29 4.73
C GLY A 172 -24.84 -17.57 3.82
N GLU A 173 -25.13 -16.34 3.38
CA GLU A 173 -24.18 -15.54 2.63
C GLU A 173 -23.06 -15.02 3.55
N THR A 174 -21.83 -14.98 3.05
CA THR A 174 -20.70 -14.39 3.77
C THR A 174 -20.19 -13.12 3.12
N ALA A 175 -19.69 -12.18 3.93
CA ALA A 175 -19.03 -10.97 3.48
C ALA A 175 -17.70 -10.76 4.22
N PRO A 176 -16.67 -10.18 3.56
CA PRO A 176 -15.43 -9.82 4.23
C PRO A 176 -15.67 -8.67 5.21
N CYS A 177 -14.95 -8.67 6.32
CA CYS A 177 -14.86 -7.55 7.24
C CYS A 177 -13.45 -7.43 7.82
N ASP A 178 -13.07 -6.21 8.17
CA ASP A 178 -11.73 -5.95 8.67
C ASP A 178 -11.64 -6.26 10.19
N LEU A 179 -12.76 -6.18 10.91
CA LEU A 179 -12.91 -6.61 12.32
C LEU A 179 -14.32 -7.20 12.54
N ALA A 180 -14.40 -8.32 13.26
CA ALA A 180 -15.65 -8.95 13.68
C ALA A 180 -15.68 -9.21 15.20
N ILE A 181 -16.82 -8.96 15.83
CA ILE A 181 -17.06 -9.13 17.27
C ILE A 181 -18.30 -10.02 17.44
N PRO A 182 -18.25 -11.11 18.22
CA PRO A 182 -17.09 -11.64 18.92
C PRO A 182 -16.05 -12.32 18.00
N ASN A 183 -16.50 -12.87 16.88
CA ASN A 183 -15.67 -13.58 15.90
C ASN A 183 -16.37 -13.58 14.53
N GLY A 184 -15.80 -14.25 13.52
CA GLY A 184 -16.38 -14.29 12.17
C GLY A 184 -17.68 -15.10 12.05
N SER A 185 -17.76 -16.30 12.60
CA SER A 185 -18.94 -17.18 12.44
C SER A 185 -20.17 -16.67 13.19
N ASP A 186 -19.97 -16.11 14.39
CA ASP A 186 -21.04 -15.62 15.26
C ASP A 186 -21.02 -14.09 15.38
N ALA A 187 -20.53 -13.40 14.35
CA ALA A 187 -20.39 -11.95 14.38
C ALA A 187 -21.72 -11.26 14.71
N LEU A 188 -21.71 -10.38 15.70
CA LEU A 188 -22.80 -9.49 16.06
C LEU A 188 -22.50 -8.04 15.67
N ILE A 189 -21.22 -7.65 15.67
CA ILE A 189 -20.75 -6.35 15.19
C ILE A 189 -19.63 -6.60 14.19
N VAL A 190 -19.67 -5.94 13.05
CA VAL A 190 -18.63 -6.00 12.03
C VAL A 190 -18.22 -4.60 11.60
N VAL A 191 -16.92 -4.42 11.36
CA VAL A 191 -16.35 -3.13 11.00
C VAL A 191 -15.56 -3.23 9.70
N ALA A 192 -15.85 -2.33 8.77
CA ALA A 192 -15.02 -2.08 7.59
C ALA A 192 -14.07 -0.92 7.87
N MET A 193 -12.80 -1.05 7.51
CA MET A 193 -11.76 -0.07 7.80
C MET A 193 -11.00 0.28 6.51
N LYS A 194 -11.15 1.51 6.02
CA LYS A 194 -10.55 1.93 4.74
C LYS A 194 -9.76 3.24 4.89
N GLY A 195 -8.44 3.12 5.00
CA GLY A 195 -7.49 4.26 4.95
C GLY A 195 -6.95 4.49 3.54
N PHE A 196 -7.01 5.73 3.03
CA PHE A 196 -6.62 6.03 1.66
C PHE A 196 -5.93 7.38 1.47
N ASN A 197 -4.62 7.38 1.16
CA ASN A 197 -3.83 8.61 1.04
C ASN A 197 -3.20 8.85 -0.34
N SER A 198 -3.38 7.93 -1.31
CA SER A 198 -2.73 7.97 -2.64
C SER A 198 -3.57 7.31 -3.71
N THR A 199 -3.69 7.88 -4.91
CA THR A 199 -4.59 7.54 -6.05
C THR A 199 -4.50 6.12 -6.66
N GLY A 200 -3.95 5.12 -5.98
CA GLY A 200 -3.76 3.76 -6.49
C GLY A 200 -5.05 2.97 -6.78
N SER A 201 -4.99 2.07 -7.77
CA SER A 201 -6.12 1.37 -8.42
C SER A 201 -6.84 0.27 -7.61
N LYS A 202 -6.51 0.02 -6.34
CA LYS A 202 -7.08 -1.10 -5.53
C LYS A 202 -8.48 -0.82 -4.94
N LEU A 203 -9.21 0.08 -5.55
CA LEU A 203 -10.26 0.85 -4.88
C LEU A 203 -11.67 0.56 -5.42
N SER A 204 -11.76 -0.11 -6.57
CA SER A 204 -13.01 -0.65 -7.09
C SER A 204 -13.67 -1.66 -6.13
N ASP A 205 -12.90 -2.24 -5.20
CA ASP A 205 -13.39 -3.29 -4.31
C ASP A 205 -13.89 -2.77 -2.95
N ALA A 206 -13.38 -1.64 -2.44
CA ALA A 206 -13.77 -1.13 -1.10
C ALA A 206 -15.27 -0.79 -0.97
N VAL A 207 -15.85 -0.13 -1.98
CA VAL A 207 -17.29 0.19 -2.01
C VAL A 207 -18.11 -1.09 -2.14
N LYS A 208 -17.70 -2.00 -3.02
CA LYS A 208 -18.39 -3.28 -3.24
C LYS A 208 -18.38 -4.15 -1.99
N GLU A 209 -17.28 -4.14 -1.23
CA GLU A 209 -17.19 -4.82 0.06
C GLU A 209 -18.20 -4.25 1.03
N ILE A 210 -18.25 -2.92 1.23
CA ILE A 210 -19.20 -2.29 2.16
C ILE A 210 -20.66 -2.51 1.72
N GLU A 211 -20.97 -2.37 0.43
CA GLU A 211 -22.28 -2.69 -0.13
C GLU A 211 -22.66 -4.16 0.11
N LYS A 212 -21.69 -5.07 0.00
CA LYS A 212 -21.89 -6.49 0.30
C LYS A 212 -22.15 -6.71 1.79
N MET A 213 -21.40 -6.05 2.69
CA MET A 213 -21.64 -6.14 4.14
C MET A 213 -23.05 -5.66 4.50
N ALA A 214 -23.47 -4.50 3.97
CA ALA A 214 -24.80 -3.94 4.16
C ALA A 214 -25.91 -4.88 3.67
N ARG A 215 -25.69 -5.54 2.52
CA ARG A 215 -26.64 -6.51 1.96
C ARG A 215 -26.70 -7.82 2.76
N VAL A 216 -25.56 -8.33 3.23
CA VAL A 216 -25.45 -9.65 3.85
C VAL A 216 -25.92 -9.62 5.31
N LYS A 217 -25.78 -8.50 6.03
CA LYS A 217 -26.06 -8.46 7.47
C LYS A 217 -27.43 -9.03 7.89
N TYR A 218 -27.45 -9.74 9.01
CA TYR A 218 -28.67 -10.05 9.75
C TYR A 218 -29.25 -8.77 10.37
N ALA A 219 -30.56 -8.75 10.63
CA ALA A 219 -31.22 -7.61 11.27
C ALA A 219 -30.65 -7.30 12.68
N LYS A 220 -30.09 -8.31 13.36
CA LYS A 220 -29.46 -8.18 14.69
C LYS A 220 -27.98 -7.78 14.65
N GLN A 221 -27.36 -7.75 13.47
CA GLN A 221 -25.95 -7.40 13.30
C GLN A 221 -25.80 -5.89 13.09
N PHE A 222 -24.75 -5.33 13.70
CA PHE A 222 -24.32 -3.95 13.47
C PHE A 222 -23.18 -3.92 12.46
N VAL A 223 -23.29 -3.06 11.45
CA VAL A 223 -22.26 -2.79 10.45
C VAL A 223 -21.75 -1.37 10.65
N PHE A 224 -20.51 -1.24 11.11
CA PHE A 224 -19.81 0.04 11.20
C PHE A 224 -18.78 0.17 10.09
N VAL A 225 -18.55 1.40 9.65
CA VAL A 225 -17.60 1.72 8.60
C VAL A 225 -16.72 2.88 9.05
N VAL A 226 -15.41 2.67 9.07
CA VAL A 226 -14.41 3.70 9.41
C VAL A 226 -13.57 3.98 8.17
N ILE A 227 -13.66 5.22 7.67
CA ILE A 227 -13.02 5.67 6.44
C ILE A 227 -12.21 6.92 6.71
N ASP A 228 -10.95 6.93 6.27
CA ASP A 228 -10.10 8.11 6.39
C ASP A 228 -9.09 8.20 5.23
N GLY A 229 -8.49 9.38 5.07
CA GLY A 229 -7.43 9.67 4.12
C GLY A 229 -7.86 10.63 3.00
N ILE A 230 -7.02 11.63 2.72
CA ILE A 230 -7.27 12.64 1.68
C ILE A 230 -7.40 12.06 0.27
N GLY A 231 -6.97 10.82 0.03
CA GLY A 231 -7.14 10.17 -1.25
C GLY A 231 -8.63 10.08 -1.65
N TRP A 232 -9.55 9.99 -0.68
CA TRP A 232 -10.99 9.89 -0.95
C TRP A 232 -11.56 11.14 -1.64
N LEU A 233 -10.85 12.27 -1.57
CA LEU A 233 -11.17 13.48 -2.33
C LEU A 233 -11.14 13.26 -3.84
N SER A 234 -10.32 12.31 -4.33
CA SER A 234 -10.31 11.93 -5.75
C SER A 234 -11.40 10.91 -6.12
N ARG A 235 -12.17 10.41 -5.14
CA ARG A 235 -13.23 9.40 -5.30
C ARG A 235 -14.51 9.76 -4.55
N GLN A 236 -14.91 11.02 -4.62
CA GLN A 236 -16.12 11.51 -3.94
C GLN A 236 -17.37 10.74 -4.34
N ALA A 237 -17.53 10.35 -5.60
CA ALA A 237 -18.69 9.56 -6.04
C ALA A 237 -18.84 8.24 -5.26
N ASP A 238 -17.73 7.55 -5.00
CA ASP A 238 -17.70 6.30 -4.24
C ASP A 238 -17.92 6.53 -2.73
N LEU A 239 -17.30 7.58 -2.18
CA LEU A 239 -17.54 7.98 -0.79
C LEU A 239 -19.01 8.37 -0.56
N LYS A 240 -19.62 9.05 -1.54
CA LYS A 240 -21.02 9.45 -1.49
C LYS A 240 -21.96 8.25 -1.47
N ARG A 241 -21.67 7.21 -2.25
CA ARG A 241 -22.44 5.95 -2.21
C ARG A 241 -22.40 5.30 -0.82
N ILE A 242 -21.23 5.25 -0.19
CA ILE A 242 -21.10 4.71 1.17
C ILE A 242 -21.87 5.58 2.18
N PHE A 243 -21.79 6.90 2.03
CA PHE A 243 -22.53 7.85 2.86
C PHE A 243 -24.06 7.67 2.71
N GLU A 244 -24.55 7.42 1.50
CA GLU A 244 -25.96 7.13 1.24
C GLU A 244 -26.43 5.83 1.91
N LEU A 245 -25.60 4.79 1.99
CA LEU A 245 -25.92 3.56 2.75
C LEU A 245 -26.17 3.89 4.23
N TRP A 246 -25.34 4.75 4.82
CA TRP A 246 -25.52 5.18 6.21
C TRP A 246 -26.78 6.02 6.38
N GLN A 247 -27.04 6.98 5.48
CA GLN A 247 -28.26 7.80 5.52
C GLN A 247 -29.54 6.95 5.42
N LYS A 248 -29.51 5.90 4.60
CA LYS A 248 -30.61 4.94 4.44
C LYS A 248 -30.68 3.90 5.56
N ARG A 249 -29.75 3.94 6.54
CA ARG A 249 -29.62 2.98 7.63
C ARG A 249 -29.35 1.54 7.18
N GLU A 250 -28.75 1.38 6.00
CA GLU A 250 -28.28 0.07 5.51
C GLU A 250 -26.98 -0.34 6.21
N ILE A 251 -26.20 0.64 6.67
CA ILE A 251 -25.13 0.46 7.66
C ILE A 251 -25.43 1.31 8.89
N ASP A 252 -24.94 0.86 10.05
CA ASP A 252 -25.35 1.36 11.36
C ASP A 252 -24.49 2.53 11.84
N GLY A 253 -23.32 2.76 11.24
CA GLY A 253 -22.46 3.90 11.53
C GLY A 253 -21.35 4.11 10.52
N LEU A 254 -20.99 5.38 10.33
CA LEU A 254 -19.95 5.84 9.41
C LEU A 254 -19.09 6.90 10.10
N TYR A 255 -17.78 6.67 10.16
CA TYR A 255 -16.84 7.49 10.93
C TYR A 255 -15.55 7.75 10.15
N SER A 256 -14.88 8.86 10.45
CA SER A 256 -13.46 9.07 10.13
C SER A 256 -12.65 9.07 11.43
N LEU A 257 -11.31 9.17 11.35
CA LEU A 257 -10.45 9.21 12.54
C LEU A 257 -10.81 10.38 13.46
N LYS A 258 -11.28 11.50 12.89
CA LYS A 258 -11.77 12.66 13.65
C LYS A 258 -13.00 12.34 14.51
N TYR A 259 -13.77 11.31 14.15
CA TYR A 259 -15.00 10.89 14.83
C TYR A 259 -14.84 9.56 15.60
N LEU A 260 -13.60 9.16 15.95
CA LEU A 260 -13.38 7.90 16.67
C LEU A 260 -13.94 7.88 18.08
N ASP A 261 -14.02 9.02 18.76
CA ASP A 261 -14.68 9.11 20.07
C ASP A 261 -16.16 8.72 19.95
N GLN A 262 -16.82 9.19 18.88
CA GLN A 262 -18.21 8.82 18.60
C GLN A 262 -18.33 7.34 18.22
N PHE A 263 -17.41 6.82 17.40
CA PHE A 263 -17.35 5.39 17.09
C PHE A 263 -17.20 4.54 18.36
N SER A 264 -16.35 4.94 19.31
CA SER A 264 -16.16 4.23 20.56
C SER A 264 -17.43 4.18 21.41
N ILE A 265 -18.17 5.29 21.47
CA ILE A 265 -19.48 5.36 22.16
C ILE A 265 -20.48 4.42 21.47
N ASP A 266 -20.64 4.54 20.16
CA ASP A 266 -21.63 3.76 19.41
C ASP A 266 -21.30 2.25 19.40
N LEU A 267 -20.02 1.90 19.42
CA LEU A 267 -19.55 0.53 19.56
C LEU A 267 -19.89 -0.05 20.94
N ARG A 268 -19.64 0.72 22.01
CA ARG A 268 -20.01 0.33 23.38
C ARG A 268 -21.52 0.14 23.50
N ASP A 269 -22.30 1.08 22.99
CA ASP A 269 -23.77 1.01 23.02
C ASP A 269 -24.31 -0.20 22.28
N ALA A 270 -23.76 -0.51 21.10
CA ALA A 270 -24.10 -1.72 20.35
C ALA A 270 -23.74 -2.99 21.15
N ALA A 271 -22.55 -3.04 21.75
CA ALA A 271 -22.10 -4.17 22.55
C ALA A 271 -22.98 -4.40 23.79
N VAL A 272 -23.39 -3.32 24.48
CA VAL A 272 -24.33 -3.40 25.60
C VAL A 272 -25.69 -3.95 25.16
N ARG A 273 -26.24 -3.46 24.03
CA ARG A 273 -27.52 -3.95 23.48
C ARG A 273 -27.49 -5.42 23.10
N LEU A 274 -26.31 -5.92 22.74
CA LEU A 274 -26.06 -7.31 22.37
C LEU A 274 -25.65 -8.18 23.56
N SER A 275 -25.63 -7.62 24.78
CA SER A 275 -25.17 -8.29 26.00
C SER A 275 -23.73 -8.80 25.93
N LEU A 276 -22.89 -8.15 25.12
CA LEU A 276 -21.44 -8.38 25.06
C LEU A 276 -20.69 -7.62 26.17
N LEU A 277 -21.31 -6.56 26.71
CA LEU A 277 -20.83 -5.81 27.86
C LEU A 277 -21.97 -5.62 28.87
N SER A 278 -21.62 -5.58 30.15
CA SER A 278 -22.54 -5.21 31.23
C SER A 278 -22.69 -3.70 31.31
N VAL A 279 -23.89 -3.23 31.68
CA VAL A 279 -24.10 -1.83 32.08
C VAL A 279 -23.55 -1.68 33.50
N GLU A 280 -22.47 -0.91 33.67
CA GLU A 280 -22.05 -0.40 34.98
C GLU A 280 -22.98 0.73 35.44
#